data_AF-A0A423WHC5-F1
#
_entry.id   AF-A0A423WHC5-F1
#
_cell.length_a   1.000
_cell.length_b   1.000
_cell.length_c   1.000
_cell.angle_alpha   90.00
_cell.angle_beta   90.00
_cell.angle_gamma   90.00
#
_symmetry.space_group_name_H-M   'P 1'
#
loop_
_entity.id
_entity.type
_entity.pdbx_description
1 polymer ?
#
loop_
_entity_poly.entity_id
_entity_poly.type
_entity_poly.pdbx_seq_one_letter_code
_entity_poly.pdbx_strand_id
1 'polypeptide(L)'
;MQSQIKALILALAATPLVSAHGKIASVTGDLGGNGTALGIQGGVVPGAGSNDKTEVDTTVFWSQNIAQDDDIGYTTSGNGVNKLDDLKSAMALSGSTLPQVSSGGKVSGVFHIVTTDGAGPIQALIDETGSAKWSQAKEAAVTKQVPGFYGNIQAPQSSYGFGFGRMLRRGLVKMGLVEKRAENVNQDYPFEVEIPAGTKCTGTVNGQSNVCLVKMSNNNPAGPFGGVVAVQMPGSNTTARARRAARAFPDLS
;
A
#
# COMPACT_ATOMS: atom_id res chain seq x y z
N MET A 1 -15.85 12.62 59.63
CA MET A 1 -16.76 12.99 58.53
C MET A 1 -16.09 14.11 57.75
N GLN A 2 -16.04 14.00 56.42
CA GLN A 2 -15.33 14.85 55.44
C GLN A 2 -13.81 14.59 55.32
N SER A 3 -13.19 14.46 54.15
CA SER A 3 -13.62 14.03 52.83
C SER A 3 -12.32 13.74 52.08
N GLN A 4 -12.14 12.50 51.64
CA GLN A 4 -11.05 12.07 50.76
C GLN A 4 -11.46 12.40 49.33
N ILE A 5 -10.79 13.33 48.63
CA ILE A 5 -10.87 13.40 47.17
C ILE A 5 -9.46 13.48 46.60
N LYS A 6 -9.01 12.30 46.17
CA LYS A 6 -7.87 12.04 45.31
C LYS A 6 -8.05 12.84 44.02
N ALA A 7 -7.08 13.68 43.68
CA ALA A 7 -6.98 14.22 42.32
C ALA A 7 -6.55 13.07 41.39
N LEU A 8 -7.48 12.59 40.57
CA LEU A 8 -7.27 11.53 39.59
C LEU A 8 -7.73 12.04 38.21
N ILE A 9 -6.79 12.06 37.24
CA ILE A 9 -6.97 11.92 35.77
C ILE A 9 -7.63 13.14 35.07
N LEU A 10 -7.04 13.75 34.02
CA LEU A 10 -6.94 13.22 32.66
C LEU A 10 -5.68 13.74 31.95
N ALA A 11 -4.64 12.91 31.87
CA ALA A 11 -3.77 12.92 30.70
C ALA A 11 -4.40 11.94 29.70
N LEU A 12 -5.32 12.43 28.89
CA LEU A 12 -5.81 11.67 27.74
C LEU A 12 -4.64 11.64 26.76
N ALA A 13 -3.96 10.49 26.68
CA ALA A 13 -2.93 10.26 25.70
C ALA A 13 -3.51 10.60 24.32
N ALA A 14 -2.99 11.67 23.70
CA ALA A 14 -3.16 11.90 22.28
C ALA A 14 -2.37 10.79 21.59
N THR A 15 -2.97 9.61 21.46
CA THR A 15 -2.53 8.65 20.45
C THR A 15 -2.69 9.38 19.13
N PRO A 16 -1.63 9.60 18.34
CA PRO A 16 -1.80 10.03 16.97
C PRO A 16 -2.57 8.91 16.27
N LEU A 17 -3.90 9.05 16.23
CA LEU A 17 -4.74 8.31 15.32
C LEU A 17 -4.33 8.86 13.95
N VAL A 18 -3.33 8.22 13.36
CA VAL A 18 -2.95 8.44 11.96
C VAL A 18 -4.22 8.14 11.17
N SER A 19 -4.94 9.19 10.80
CA SER A 19 -6.24 9.14 10.14
C SER A 19 -6.02 9.41 8.66
N ALA A 20 -5.09 8.69 8.06
CA ALA A 20 -4.66 8.90 6.69
C ALA A 20 -4.42 7.55 6.01
N HIS A 21 -5.11 7.31 4.90
CA HIS A 21 -5.36 5.94 4.48
C HIS A 21 -5.35 5.78 2.97
N GLY A 22 -4.36 5.04 2.50
CA GLY A 22 -4.13 4.69 1.10
C GLY A 22 -3.53 3.29 1.02
N LYS A 23 -4.10 2.42 0.20
CA LYS A 23 -3.64 1.02 0.08
C LYS A 23 -3.44 0.59 -1.36
N ILE A 24 -2.52 -0.34 -1.56
CA ILE A 24 -2.33 -1.01 -2.85
C ILE A 24 -3.31 -2.18 -2.92
N ALA A 25 -4.44 -1.95 -3.57
CA ALA A 25 -5.56 -2.88 -3.58
C ALA A 25 -5.33 -4.08 -4.50
N SER A 26 -4.67 -3.87 -5.64
CA SER A 26 -4.35 -4.92 -6.60
C SER A 26 -3.13 -4.57 -7.45
N VAL A 27 -2.39 -5.58 -7.88
CA VAL A 27 -1.23 -5.45 -8.77
C VAL A 27 -1.20 -6.59 -9.78
N THR A 28 -0.86 -6.26 -11.02
CA THR A 28 -0.60 -7.18 -12.13
C THR A 28 0.75 -6.85 -12.73
N GLY A 29 1.53 -7.86 -13.08
CA GLY A 29 2.80 -7.69 -13.80
C GLY A 29 2.58 -7.67 -15.31
N ASP A 30 3.58 -7.22 -16.07
CA ASP A 30 3.53 -7.16 -17.53
C ASP A 30 3.34 -8.53 -18.21
N LEU A 31 3.67 -9.61 -17.51
CA LEU A 31 3.45 -10.99 -17.96
C LEU A 31 2.20 -11.63 -17.33
N GLY A 32 1.35 -10.83 -16.68
CA GLY A 32 0.10 -11.25 -16.05
C GLY A 32 0.25 -11.57 -14.56
N GLY A 33 -0.61 -12.46 -14.07
CA GLY A 33 -0.73 -12.75 -12.64
C GLY A 33 -1.45 -11.66 -11.85
N ASN A 34 -1.68 -11.90 -10.57
CA ASN A 34 -2.38 -10.98 -9.69
C ASN A 34 -1.80 -11.02 -8.28
N GLY A 35 -1.88 -9.90 -7.58
CA GLY A 35 -1.33 -9.73 -6.24
C GLY A 35 -2.01 -8.59 -5.50
N THR A 36 -1.79 -8.52 -4.20
CA THR A 36 -2.17 -7.40 -3.34
C THR A 36 -0.98 -7.02 -2.45
N ALA A 37 -1.07 -5.89 -1.74
CA ALA A 37 -0.10 -5.61 -0.69
C ALA A 37 -0.10 -6.71 0.39
N LEU A 38 1.07 -6.96 0.97
CA LEU A 38 1.24 -7.83 2.13
C LEU A 38 0.60 -7.19 3.37
N GLY A 39 -0.06 -8.00 4.18
CA GLY A 39 -0.74 -7.57 5.41
C GLY A 39 -2.17 -7.05 5.23
N ILE A 40 -2.62 -6.79 4.00
CA ILE A 40 -4.01 -6.35 3.76
C ILE A 40 -4.97 -7.54 3.70
N GLN A 41 -6.23 -7.32 4.07
CA GLN A 41 -7.33 -8.30 4.02
C GLN A 41 -8.24 -8.15 2.79
N GLY A 42 -8.00 -7.16 1.93
CA GLY A 42 -8.64 -7.04 0.62
C GLY A 42 -10.14 -6.78 0.72
N GLY A 43 -10.96 -7.52 -0.04
CA GLY A 43 -12.41 -7.35 -0.11
C GLY A 43 -13.19 -7.65 1.17
N VAL A 44 -12.53 -8.15 2.22
CA VAL A 44 -13.11 -8.34 3.56
C VAL A 44 -13.26 -7.00 4.30
N VAL A 45 -12.45 -6.00 3.93
CA VAL A 45 -12.52 -4.66 4.50
C VAL A 45 -13.35 -3.76 3.58
N PRO A 46 -14.46 -3.17 4.07
CA PRO A 46 -15.27 -2.28 3.25
C PRO A 46 -14.44 -1.15 2.65
N GLY A 47 -14.56 -0.90 1.34
CA GLY A 47 -13.88 0.22 0.67
C GLY A 47 -14.53 1.60 0.94
N ALA A 48 -15.65 1.64 1.66
CA ALA A 48 -16.34 2.86 2.06
C ALA A 48 -17.13 2.63 3.36
N GLY A 49 -17.18 3.64 4.24
CA GLY A 49 -17.75 3.51 5.58
C GLY A 49 -17.03 4.37 6.61
N SER A 50 -17.27 4.10 7.90
CA SER A 50 -16.53 4.74 8.99
C SER A 50 -15.05 4.36 8.92
N ASN A 51 -14.20 5.38 9.04
CA ASN A 51 -12.75 5.33 9.09
C ASN A 51 -12.23 4.08 9.84
N ASP A 52 -12.63 3.87 11.10
CA ASP A 52 -12.25 2.71 11.94
C ASP A 52 -12.53 1.30 11.33
N LYS A 53 -13.34 1.21 10.26
CA LYS A 53 -13.71 -0.03 9.57
C LYS A 53 -13.14 -0.16 8.17
N THR A 54 -12.79 0.93 7.50
CA THR A 54 -12.29 0.94 6.12
C THR A 54 -10.78 1.07 6.03
N GLU A 55 -10.17 1.57 7.11
CA GLU A 55 -8.79 2.03 7.16
C GLU A 55 -7.80 0.96 7.61
N VAL A 56 -8.31 -0.12 8.20
CA VAL A 56 -7.51 -1.19 8.82
C VAL A 56 -6.52 -1.86 7.84
N ASP A 57 -6.82 -1.80 6.55
CA ASP A 57 -6.03 -2.35 5.45
C ASP A 57 -4.95 -1.42 4.87
N THR A 58 -4.76 -0.24 5.46
CA THR A 58 -3.71 0.68 5.05
C THR A 58 -2.38 0.23 5.63
N THR A 59 -1.40 0.02 4.76
CA THR A 59 -0.02 -0.16 5.22
C THR A 59 0.57 1.19 5.57
N VAL A 60 1.05 1.31 6.81
CA VAL A 60 1.77 2.47 7.33
C VAL A 60 3.25 2.13 7.48
N PHE A 61 4.14 3.01 7.02
CA PHE A 61 5.58 2.94 7.31
C PHE A 61 5.99 4.01 8.33
N TRP A 62 7.16 3.84 8.95
CA TRP A 62 7.59 4.68 10.07
C TRP A 62 8.41 5.90 9.62
N SER A 63 9.09 5.79 8.49
CA SER A 63 9.94 6.82 7.91
C SER A 63 9.42 7.31 6.56
N GLN A 64 9.50 8.63 6.37
CA GLN A 64 9.27 9.27 5.08
C GLN A 64 10.36 8.95 4.06
N ASN A 65 11.51 8.45 4.49
CA ASN A 65 12.50 7.91 3.59
C ASN A 65 12.14 6.45 3.28
N ILE A 66 11.66 6.19 2.07
CA ILE A 66 11.19 4.87 1.63
C ILE A 66 12.21 3.74 1.84
N ALA A 67 13.51 4.05 1.83
CA ALA A 67 14.61 3.09 1.99
C ALA A 67 15.07 2.87 3.43
N GLN A 68 14.53 3.62 4.41
CA GLN A 68 15.07 3.62 5.77
C GLN A 68 14.59 2.45 6.64
N ASP A 69 13.32 2.07 6.54
CA ASP A 69 12.74 1.04 7.40
C ASP A 69 12.83 -0.31 6.72
N ASP A 70 13.72 -1.20 7.20
CA ASP A 70 13.88 -2.60 6.76
C ASP A 70 12.73 -3.51 7.30
N ASP A 71 11.48 -3.10 7.03
CA ASP A 71 10.26 -3.82 7.39
C ASP A 71 9.22 -3.82 6.25
N ILE A 72 8.06 -4.43 6.46
CA ILE A 72 6.97 -4.51 5.46
C ILE A 72 5.80 -3.58 5.84
N GLY A 73 6.05 -2.65 6.75
CA GLY A 73 5.06 -1.76 7.33
C GLY A 73 4.14 -2.45 8.33
N TYR A 74 3.15 -1.69 8.77
CA TYR A 74 2.15 -2.08 9.77
C TYR A 74 0.76 -1.95 9.17
N THR A 75 -0.12 -2.93 9.42
CA THR A 75 -1.55 -2.83 9.16
C THR A 75 -2.33 -3.22 10.41
N THR A 76 -3.40 -2.49 10.71
CA THR A 76 -4.28 -2.86 11.82
C THR A 76 -5.04 -4.15 11.51
N SER A 77 -5.41 -4.38 10.25
CA SER A 77 -6.10 -5.60 9.81
C SER A 77 -5.18 -6.83 9.79
N GLY A 78 -3.90 -6.66 9.47
CA GLY A 78 -2.91 -7.74 9.49
C GLY A 78 -2.47 -8.18 10.89
N ASN A 79 -3.15 -7.72 11.95
CA ASN A 79 -2.77 -7.93 13.36
C ASN A 79 -1.38 -7.35 13.70
N GLY A 80 -0.99 -6.27 13.03
CA GLY A 80 0.16 -5.46 13.40
C GLY A 80 1.25 -5.40 12.34
N VAL A 81 2.50 -5.70 12.72
CA VAL A 81 3.64 -5.64 11.81
C VAL A 81 3.49 -6.71 10.74
N ASN A 82 3.47 -6.28 9.48
CA ASN A 82 3.34 -7.14 8.32
C ASN A 82 4.61 -8.00 8.15
N LYS A 83 4.45 -9.20 7.58
CA LYS A 83 5.49 -10.22 7.46
C LYS A 83 5.51 -10.80 6.06
N LEU A 84 6.65 -11.39 5.68
CA LEU A 84 6.76 -12.16 4.44
C LEU A 84 5.76 -13.33 4.39
N ASP A 85 5.43 -13.91 5.55
CA ASP A 85 4.43 -14.96 5.69
C ASP A 85 3.02 -14.50 5.26
N ASP A 86 2.73 -13.20 5.28
CA ASP A 86 1.45 -12.64 4.82
C ASP A 86 1.26 -12.78 3.31
N LEU A 87 2.30 -13.19 2.57
CA LEU A 87 2.18 -13.54 1.16
C LEU A 87 1.14 -14.67 0.95
N LYS A 88 0.98 -15.56 1.93
CA LYS A 88 -0.05 -16.62 1.86
C LYS A 88 -1.46 -16.02 1.84
N SER A 89 -1.70 -14.99 2.66
CA SER A 89 -2.96 -14.27 2.71
C SER A 89 -3.18 -13.45 1.44
N ALA A 90 -2.14 -12.76 0.95
CA ALA A 90 -2.20 -12.02 -0.30
C ALA A 90 -2.55 -12.91 -1.50
N MET A 91 -1.94 -14.10 -1.60
CA MET A 91 -2.26 -15.10 -2.63
C MET A 91 -3.67 -15.69 -2.45
N ALA A 92 -4.16 -15.84 -1.22
CA ALA A 92 -5.55 -16.26 -1.00
C ALA A 92 -6.57 -15.22 -1.52
N LEU A 93 -6.22 -13.93 -1.47
CA LEU A 93 -7.06 -12.84 -1.96
C LEU A 93 -6.98 -12.63 -3.48
N SER A 94 -5.84 -12.90 -4.09
CA SER A 94 -5.55 -12.54 -5.49
C SER A 94 -5.41 -13.72 -6.45
N GLY A 95 -5.28 -14.94 -5.93
CA GLY A 95 -5.05 -16.16 -6.70
C GLY A 95 -3.65 -16.75 -6.50
N SER A 96 -3.44 -17.95 -7.05
CA SER A 96 -2.20 -18.72 -6.84
C SER A 96 -1.00 -18.25 -7.66
N THR A 97 -1.20 -17.32 -8.60
CA THR A 97 -0.14 -16.84 -9.50
C THR A 97 0.19 -15.41 -9.17
N LEU A 98 1.37 -15.20 -8.57
CA LEU A 98 1.90 -13.86 -8.27
C LEU A 98 1.97 -12.99 -9.53
N PRO A 99 1.99 -11.65 -9.39
CA PRO A 99 2.29 -10.76 -10.51
C PRO A 99 3.59 -11.18 -11.19
N GLN A 100 3.52 -11.53 -12.47
CA GLN A 100 4.65 -12.00 -13.25
C GLN A 100 5.28 -10.82 -13.98
N VAL A 101 6.57 -10.57 -13.74
CA VAL A 101 7.27 -9.42 -14.31
C VAL A 101 8.46 -9.83 -15.16
N SER A 102 8.76 -9.06 -16.19
CA SER A 102 10.01 -9.16 -16.94
C SER A 102 11.07 -8.15 -16.45
N SER A 103 12.33 -8.41 -16.78
CA SER A 103 13.42 -7.46 -16.52
C SER A 103 13.32 -6.29 -17.49
N GLY A 104 13.17 -5.05 -17.00
CA GLY A 104 12.76 -3.92 -17.84
C GLY A 104 11.26 -3.86 -18.11
N GLY A 105 10.48 -4.73 -17.46
CA GLY A 105 9.02 -4.77 -17.54
C GLY A 105 8.36 -3.77 -16.59
N LYS A 106 7.16 -4.10 -16.11
CA LYS A 106 6.41 -3.22 -15.21
C LYS A 106 5.42 -3.96 -14.35
N VAL A 107 5.01 -3.29 -13.27
CA VAL A 107 3.80 -3.60 -12.54
C VAL A 107 2.80 -2.46 -12.69
N SER A 108 1.53 -2.83 -12.84
CA SER A 108 0.40 -1.90 -12.88
C SER A 108 -0.61 -2.33 -11.84
N GLY A 109 -1.33 -1.38 -11.25
CA GLY A 109 -2.24 -1.70 -10.17
C GLY A 109 -3.21 -0.60 -9.84
N VAL A 110 -3.93 -0.83 -8.74
CA VAL A 110 -4.88 0.11 -8.17
C VAL A 110 -4.38 0.54 -6.80
N PHE A 111 -4.25 1.85 -6.64
CA PHE A 111 -4.06 2.50 -5.35
C PHE A 111 -5.40 3.06 -4.90
N HIS A 112 -5.94 2.53 -3.81
CA HIS A 112 -7.21 2.95 -3.24
C HIS A 112 -6.94 4.03 -2.19
N ILE A 113 -7.41 5.26 -2.45
CA ILE A 113 -7.32 6.39 -1.53
C ILE A 113 -8.60 6.42 -0.70
N VAL A 114 -8.48 6.15 0.60
CA VAL A 114 -9.60 6.17 1.54
C VAL A 114 -9.86 7.60 2.01
N THR A 115 -8.80 8.35 2.34
CA THR A 115 -8.90 9.73 2.86
C THR A 115 -8.02 10.71 2.09
N THR A 116 -8.29 12.01 2.25
CA THR A 116 -7.60 13.08 1.50
C THR A 116 -6.09 13.06 1.60
N ASP A 117 -5.52 12.57 2.70
CA ASP A 117 -4.09 12.48 3.00
C ASP A 117 -3.48 11.09 2.72
N GLY A 118 -4.24 10.17 2.13
CA GLY A 118 -3.73 8.91 1.59
C GLY A 118 -3.17 9.00 0.17
N ALA A 119 -3.10 10.20 -0.40
CA ALA A 119 -2.90 10.41 -1.83
C ALA A 119 -1.42 10.36 -2.26
N GLY A 120 -1.15 10.53 -3.55
CA GLY A 120 0.20 10.56 -4.10
C GLY A 120 0.93 11.91 -3.95
N PRO A 121 2.08 12.08 -4.61
CA PRO A 121 2.75 11.11 -5.49
C PRO A 121 3.33 9.92 -4.70
N ILE A 122 3.50 8.77 -5.36
CA ILE A 122 4.18 7.60 -4.77
C ILE A 122 5.61 7.46 -5.29
N GLN A 123 6.47 6.86 -4.48
CA GLN A 123 7.80 6.36 -4.83
C GLN A 123 7.79 4.83 -4.77
N ALA A 124 8.73 4.19 -5.45
CA ALA A 124 8.85 2.74 -5.43
C ALA A 124 10.31 2.25 -5.35
N LEU A 125 10.49 1.16 -4.62
CA LEU A 125 11.74 0.41 -4.53
C LEU A 125 11.49 -1.06 -4.89
N ILE A 126 12.51 -1.71 -5.43
CA ILE A 126 12.53 -3.16 -5.68
C ILE A 126 13.69 -3.85 -4.97
N ASP A 127 13.35 -4.83 -4.15
CA ASP A 127 14.28 -5.75 -3.51
C ASP A 127 14.36 -7.06 -4.30
N GLU A 128 15.50 -7.30 -4.92
CA GLU A 128 15.82 -8.49 -5.72
C GLU A 128 16.01 -9.77 -4.89
N THR A 129 16.24 -9.63 -3.59
CA THR A 129 16.52 -10.74 -2.67
C THR A 129 15.27 -11.25 -1.96
N GLY A 130 14.18 -10.48 -1.99
CA GLY A 130 12.95 -10.77 -1.26
C GLY A 130 13.13 -10.82 0.27
N SER A 131 14.12 -10.09 0.80
CA SER A 131 14.44 -10.01 2.23
C SER A 131 13.81 -8.81 2.94
N ALA A 132 13.20 -7.87 2.20
CA ALA A 132 12.66 -6.61 2.69
C ALA A 132 13.70 -5.68 3.31
N LYS A 133 14.94 -5.73 2.81
CA LYS A 133 16.02 -4.79 3.15
C LYS A 133 16.05 -3.64 2.15
N TRP A 134 15.29 -2.59 2.44
CA TRP A 134 15.07 -1.48 1.51
C TRP A 134 16.26 -0.55 1.37
N SER A 135 17.14 -0.54 2.37
CA SER A 135 18.42 0.15 2.31
C SER A 135 19.35 -0.39 1.19
N GLN A 136 19.08 -1.60 0.70
CA GLN A 136 19.82 -2.27 -0.39
C GLN A 136 19.00 -2.41 -1.67
N ALA A 137 17.74 -1.95 -1.66
CA ALA A 137 16.85 -2.04 -2.79
C ALA A 137 17.21 -1.02 -3.87
N LYS A 138 16.78 -1.30 -5.11
CA LYS A 138 16.94 -0.39 -6.25
C LYS A 138 15.70 0.49 -6.38
N GLU A 139 15.87 1.70 -6.87
CA GLU A 139 14.74 2.53 -7.26
C GLU A 139 14.00 1.91 -8.45
N ALA A 140 12.67 1.98 -8.41
CA ALA A 140 11.78 1.57 -9.48
C ALA A 140 10.95 2.78 -9.91
N ALA A 141 11.00 3.16 -11.19
CA ALA A 141 10.43 4.42 -11.65
C ALA A 141 8.90 4.33 -11.67
N VAL A 142 8.21 5.29 -11.06
CA VAL A 142 6.75 5.38 -11.13
C VAL A 142 6.36 6.12 -12.41
N THR A 143 5.95 5.40 -13.44
CA THR A 143 5.62 5.94 -14.77
C THR A 143 4.19 6.47 -14.85
N LYS A 144 3.30 6.00 -13.97
CA LYS A 144 1.95 6.54 -13.81
C LYS A 144 1.67 6.79 -12.34
N GLN A 145 1.53 8.06 -11.99
CA GLN A 145 1.34 8.50 -10.62
C GLN A 145 -0.12 8.46 -10.16
N VAL A 146 -0.28 8.19 -8.87
CA VAL A 146 -1.52 8.44 -8.13
C VAL A 146 -1.66 9.96 -7.93
N PRO A 147 -2.85 10.56 -8.11
CA PRO A 147 -3.03 11.99 -7.94
C PRO A 147 -2.75 12.42 -6.50
N GLY A 148 -2.35 13.67 -6.35
CA GLY A 148 -2.10 14.30 -5.06
C GLY A 148 -0.90 15.23 -5.12
N PHE A 149 -0.73 15.99 -4.05
CA PHE A 149 0.39 16.88 -3.83
C PHE A 149 0.82 16.76 -2.36
N TYR A 150 2.06 16.35 -2.11
CA TYR A 150 2.55 16.02 -0.76
C TYR A 150 1.60 15.10 0.02
N GLY A 151 1.15 14.02 -0.61
CA GLY A 151 0.26 13.05 0.00
C GLY A 151 -1.20 13.48 0.10
N ASN A 152 -1.58 14.65 -0.42
CA ASN A 152 -2.93 15.22 -0.26
C ASN A 152 -3.70 15.36 -1.58
N ILE A 153 -5.00 15.03 -1.57
CA ILE A 153 -5.96 15.26 -2.66
C ILE A 153 -7.20 16.02 -2.13
N GLN A 154 -7.93 16.67 -3.03
CA GLN A 154 -9.21 17.29 -2.69
C GLN A 154 -10.28 16.22 -2.47
N ALA A 155 -11.07 16.36 -1.41
CA ALA A 155 -12.24 15.51 -1.19
C ALA A 155 -13.30 15.78 -2.27
N PRO A 156 -14.04 14.75 -2.72
CA PRO A 156 -15.13 14.94 -3.66
C PRO A 156 -16.25 15.77 -3.01
N GLN A 157 -17.02 16.52 -3.82
CA GLN A 157 -18.04 17.42 -3.28
C GLN A 157 -19.08 16.71 -2.40
N SER A 158 -19.38 15.44 -2.71
CA SER A 158 -20.28 14.57 -1.94
C SER A 158 -19.80 14.26 -0.53
N SER A 159 -18.48 14.36 -0.27
CA SER A 159 -17.90 14.16 1.07
C SER A 159 -18.06 15.40 1.97
N TYR A 160 -18.42 16.55 1.39
CA TYR A 160 -18.72 17.76 2.14
C TYR A 160 -20.15 17.72 2.67
N GLY A 161 -20.32 17.14 3.87
CA GLY A 161 -21.59 17.25 4.60
C GLY A 161 -22.04 18.72 4.71
N PHE A 162 -23.29 18.99 4.34
CA PHE A 162 -23.93 20.29 4.48
C PHE A 162 -24.46 20.43 5.91
N GLY A 163 -23.95 21.39 6.71
CA GLY A 163 -24.53 21.64 8.04
C GLY A 163 -23.69 22.46 9.03
N PHE A 164 -24.38 23.04 10.02
CA PHE A 164 -23.87 23.87 11.11
C PHE A 164 -22.68 23.26 11.86
N GLY A 165 -22.66 21.93 12.02
CA GLY A 165 -21.55 21.19 12.66
C GLY A 165 -20.21 21.36 11.95
N ARG A 166 -20.18 21.54 10.62
CA ARG A 166 -18.94 21.79 9.86
C ARG A 166 -18.41 23.20 10.10
N MET A 167 -19.29 24.19 10.17
CA MET A 167 -18.90 25.58 10.45
C MET A 167 -18.33 25.71 11.86
N LEU A 168 -18.97 25.05 12.84
CA LEU A 168 -18.47 24.92 14.19
C LEU A 168 -17.11 24.21 14.23
N ARG A 169 -16.98 23.04 13.60
CA ARG A 169 -15.71 22.31 13.57
C ARG A 169 -14.59 23.09 12.88
N ARG A 170 -14.86 23.77 11.76
CA ARG A 170 -13.89 24.67 11.11
C ARG A 170 -13.47 25.81 12.03
N GLY A 171 -14.42 26.38 12.78
CA GLY A 171 -14.13 27.35 13.83
C GLY A 171 -13.21 26.78 14.90
N LEU A 172 -13.54 25.61 15.44
CA LEU A 172 -12.73 24.91 16.46
C LEU A 172 -11.33 24.54 15.97
N VAL A 173 -11.19 24.09 14.71
CA VAL A 173 -9.88 23.83 14.08
C VAL A 173 -9.08 25.11 13.92
N LYS A 174 -9.71 26.19 13.46
CA LYS A 174 -9.05 27.51 13.32
C LYS A 174 -8.64 28.09 14.68
N MET A 175 -9.37 27.73 15.74
CA MET A 175 -9.05 28.10 17.12
C MET A 175 -8.08 27.13 17.81
N GLY A 176 -7.62 26.06 17.13
CA GLY A 176 -6.72 25.06 17.70
C GLY A 176 -7.36 24.16 18.77
N LEU A 177 -8.69 24.15 18.89
CA LEU A 177 -9.41 23.36 19.87
C LEU A 177 -9.67 21.92 19.41
N VAL A 178 -9.57 21.66 18.11
CA VAL A 178 -9.76 20.33 17.49
C VAL A 178 -8.82 20.21 16.30
N GLU A 179 -8.24 19.03 16.07
CA GLU A 179 -7.36 18.79 14.92
C GLU A 179 -8.14 18.65 13.60
N LYS A 180 -7.51 19.08 12.50
CA LYS A 180 -8.00 18.86 11.14
C LYS A 180 -7.84 17.38 10.82
N ARG A 181 -8.92 16.60 10.81
CA ARG A 181 -8.90 15.23 10.29
C ARG A 181 -9.05 15.24 8.77
N ALA A 182 -8.50 14.23 8.12
CA ALA A 182 -8.74 13.96 6.73
C ALA A 182 -10.23 13.76 6.42
N GLU A 183 -10.62 14.10 5.20
CA GLU A 183 -11.97 13.85 4.70
C GLU A 183 -11.96 12.56 3.85
N ASN A 184 -13.08 11.84 3.81
CA ASN A 184 -13.18 10.60 3.05
C ASN A 184 -13.20 10.87 1.54
N VAL A 185 -12.43 10.09 0.80
CA VAL A 185 -12.32 10.12 -0.67
C VAL A 185 -12.91 8.83 -1.23
N ASN A 186 -12.41 7.66 -0.78
CA ASN A 186 -12.80 6.31 -1.22
C ASN A 186 -12.81 6.16 -2.76
N GLN A 187 -11.66 6.37 -3.39
CA GLN A 187 -11.51 6.31 -4.84
C GLN A 187 -10.29 5.49 -5.26
N ASP A 188 -10.45 4.79 -6.36
CA ASP A 188 -9.41 3.97 -6.98
C ASP A 188 -8.66 4.76 -8.06
N TYR A 189 -7.34 4.71 -7.98
CA TYR A 189 -6.46 5.36 -8.93
C TYR A 189 -5.47 4.36 -9.52
N PRO A 190 -5.36 4.28 -10.85
CA PRO A 190 -4.39 3.41 -11.49
C PRO A 190 -2.98 3.96 -11.32
N PHE A 191 -2.02 3.09 -11.02
CA PHE A 191 -0.60 3.41 -11.01
C PHE A 191 0.19 2.43 -11.89
N GLU A 192 1.42 2.83 -12.24
CA GLU A 192 2.37 1.99 -12.97
C GLU A 192 3.78 2.25 -12.43
N VAL A 193 4.52 1.17 -12.18
CA VAL A 193 5.92 1.18 -11.75
C VAL A 193 6.74 0.32 -12.70
N GLU A 194 7.81 0.88 -13.23
CA GLU A 194 8.78 0.21 -14.09
C GLU A 194 9.73 -0.66 -13.26
N ILE A 195 9.93 -1.90 -13.70
CA ILE A 195 10.92 -2.80 -13.13
C ILE A 195 12.25 -2.52 -13.81
N PRO A 196 13.31 -2.11 -13.09
CA PRO A 196 14.58 -1.76 -13.69
C PRO A 196 15.13 -2.86 -14.62
N ALA A 197 15.72 -2.44 -15.73
CA ALA A 197 16.42 -3.35 -16.62
C ALA A 197 17.57 -4.05 -15.88
N GLY A 198 17.74 -5.35 -16.14
CA GLY A 198 18.74 -6.18 -15.44
C GLY A 198 18.30 -6.68 -14.07
N THR A 199 17.09 -6.35 -13.59
CA THR A 199 16.55 -6.91 -12.35
C THR A 199 16.49 -8.43 -12.39
N LYS A 200 16.87 -9.06 -11.27
CA LYS A 200 16.83 -10.50 -11.06
C LYS A 200 16.17 -10.83 -9.73
N CYS A 201 15.01 -11.46 -9.77
CA CYS A 201 14.38 -11.94 -8.56
C CYS A 201 15.01 -13.25 -8.11
N THR A 202 15.61 -13.25 -6.92
CA THR A 202 16.35 -14.38 -6.33
C THR A 202 15.72 -14.87 -5.03
N GLY A 203 14.77 -14.11 -4.48
CA GLY A 203 14.12 -14.44 -3.23
C GLY A 203 13.27 -15.70 -3.31
N THR A 204 13.11 -16.32 -2.15
CA THR A 204 12.11 -17.38 -1.94
C THR A 204 11.24 -17.01 -0.75
N VAL A 205 9.94 -16.85 -1.00
CA VAL A 205 8.96 -16.45 0.03
C VAL A 205 7.77 -17.39 -0.03
N ASN A 206 7.38 -18.00 1.10
CA ASN A 206 6.28 -18.96 1.16
C ASN A 206 6.32 -20.06 0.08
N GLY A 207 7.52 -20.56 -0.23
CA GLY A 207 7.72 -21.60 -1.25
C GLY A 207 7.66 -21.11 -2.70
N GLN A 208 7.39 -19.83 -2.94
CA GLN A 208 7.50 -19.20 -4.26
C GLN A 208 8.96 -18.80 -4.50
N SER A 209 9.59 -19.33 -5.55
CA SER A 209 10.96 -18.98 -5.96
C SER A 209 10.97 -17.85 -6.98
N ASN A 210 12.13 -17.20 -7.15
CA ASN A 210 12.33 -16.06 -8.04
C ASN A 210 11.41 -14.88 -7.70
N VAL A 211 11.27 -14.59 -6.40
CA VAL A 211 10.45 -13.50 -5.88
C VAL A 211 11.29 -12.25 -5.67
N CYS A 212 10.77 -11.12 -6.12
CA CYS A 212 11.20 -9.78 -5.67
C CYS A 212 10.09 -9.19 -4.81
N LEU A 213 10.44 -8.20 -4.00
CA LEU A 213 9.45 -7.38 -3.31
C LEU A 213 9.50 -5.96 -3.87
N VAL A 214 8.33 -5.38 -4.12
CA VAL A 214 8.19 -3.99 -4.56
C VAL A 214 7.53 -3.21 -3.43
N LYS A 215 8.23 -2.25 -2.83
CA LYS A 215 7.67 -1.31 -1.84
C LYS A 215 7.24 -0.07 -2.58
N MET A 216 6.00 0.37 -2.34
CA MET A 216 5.52 1.66 -2.82
C MET A 216 5.00 2.47 -1.64
N SER A 217 5.35 3.76 -1.61
CA SER A 217 5.00 4.67 -0.52
C SER A 217 4.80 6.09 -1.03
N ASN A 218 3.83 6.82 -0.49
CA ASN A 218 3.63 8.25 -0.77
C ASN A 218 4.53 9.18 0.07
N ASN A 219 5.29 8.65 1.04
CA ASN A 219 6.22 9.37 1.92
C ASN A 219 5.61 10.59 2.64
N ASN A 220 4.30 10.55 2.89
CA ASN A 220 3.56 11.66 3.49
C ASN A 220 3.94 11.85 4.98
N PRO A 221 4.15 13.09 5.48
CA PRO A 221 4.38 13.35 6.90
C PRO A 221 3.20 12.99 7.82
N ALA A 222 1.97 12.93 7.30
CA ALA A 222 0.82 12.42 8.05
C ALA A 222 0.92 10.90 8.35
N GLY A 223 1.86 10.23 7.69
CA GLY A 223 2.10 8.80 7.71
C GLY A 223 2.47 8.38 6.28
N PRO A 224 3.62 7.77 6.06
CA PRO A 224 3.92 7.18 4.76
C PRO A 224 2.99 5.98 4.52
N PHE A 225 2.18 6.05 3.46
CA PHE A 225 1.20 5.01 3.11
C PHE A 225 1.53 4.33 1.80
N GLY A 226 1.15 3.07 1.68
CA GLY A 226 1.18 2.33 0.43
C GLY A 226 1.13 0.83 0.67
N GLY A 227 2.26 0.15 0.47
CA GLY A 227 2.37 -1.29 0.71
C GLY A 227 3.58 -1.93 0.05
N VAL A 228 3.83 -3.18 0.42
CA VAL A 228 4.82 -4.05 -0.23
C VAL A 228 4.09 -5.15 -0.96
N VAL A 229 4.48 -5.42 -2.20
CA VAL A 229 3.88 -6.45 -3.05
C VAL A 229 4.97 -7.43 -3.47
N ALA A 230 4.68 -8.72 -3.40
CA ALA A 230 5.55 -9.74 -3.97
C ALA A 230 5.28 -9.88 -5.47
N VAL A 231 6.34 -9.84 -6.26
CA VAL A 231 6.31 -10.10 -7.70
C VAL A 231 7.24 -11.25 -8.01
N GLN A 232 7.01 -11.95 -9.11
CA GLN A 232 7.81 -13.09 -9.49
C GLN A 232 8.33 -12.90 -10.91
N MET A 233 9.62 -13.15 -11.09
CA MET A 233 10.16 -13.33 -12.42
C MET A 233 10.00 -14.80 -12.80
N PRO A 234 9.29 -15.10 -13.89
CA PRO A 234 9.17 -16.48 -14.31
C PRO A 234 10.56 -17.01 -14.64
N GLY A 235 10.98 -18.07 -13.95
CA GLY A 235 12.28 -18.70 -14.20
C GLY A 235 12.39 -19.18 -15.66
N SER A 236 13.62 -19.43 -16.13
CA SER A 236 13.93 -19.89 -17.51
C SER A 236 13.13 -21.11 -18.00
N ASN A 237 12.41 -21.80 -17.12
CA ASN A 237 11.44 -22.85 -17.45
C ASN A 237 10.21 -22.35 -18.21
N THR A 238 9.81 -21.08 -18.07
CA THR A 238 8.74 -20.50 -18.89
C THR A 238 9.19 -20.25 -20.32
N THR A 239 10.47 -19.88 -20.54
CA THR A 239 11.05 -19.82 -21.88
C THR A 239 11.09 -21.21 -22.51
N ALA A 240 11.32 -22.26 -21.74
CA ALA A 240 11.22 -23.64 -22.22
C ALA A 240 9.77 -24.04 -22.56
N ARG A 241 8.78 -23.60 -21.77
CA ARG A 241 7.35 -23.85 -22.04
C ARG A 241 6.82 -23.03 -23.23
N ALA A 242 7.22 -21.77 -23.35
CA ALA A 242 6.92 -20.90 -24.49
C ALA A 242 7.62 -21.38 -25.77
N ARG A 243 8.88 -21.82 -25.70
CA ARG A 243 9.58 -22.47 -26.82
C ARG A 243 8.95 -23.81 -27.20
N ARG A 244 8.45 -24.59 -26.23
CA ARG A 244 7.69 -25.82 -26.51
C ARG A 244 6.33 -25.52 -27.15
N ALA A 245 5.63 -24.48 -26.70
CA ALA A 245 4.36 -24.04 -27.29
C ALA A 245 4.56 -23.50 -28.72
N ALA A 246 5.58 -22.68 -28.94
CA ALA A 246 5.94 -22.18 -30.27
C ALA A 246 6.45 -23.28 -31.22
N ARG A 247 7.07 -24.35 -30.69
CA ARG A 247 7.36 -25.57 -31.47
C ARG A 247 6.12 -26.41 -31.77
N ALA A 248 5.13 -26.40 -30.88
CA ALA A 248 3.92 -27.19 -31.03
C ALA A 248 2.91 -26.55 -31.99
N PHE A 249 2.95 -25.22 -32.15
CA PHE A 249 2.03 -24.45 -33.00
C PHE A 249 2.77 -23.36 -33.78
N PRO A 250 3.47 -23.70 -34.86
CA PRO A 250 4.26 -22.73 -35.63
C PRO A 250 3.42 -21.74 -36.47
N ASP A 251 2.14 -22.03 -36.74
CA ASP A 251 1.30 -21.28 -37.70
C ASP A 251 0.29 -20.30 -37.06
N LEU A 252 0.49 -19.87 -35.81
CA LEU A 252 -0.41 -18.90 -35.13
C LEU A 252 0.22 -17.52 -34.87
N SER A 253 1.15 -17.09 -35.73
CA SER A 253 1.70 -15.73 -35.74
C SER A 253 1.31 -14.99 -37.01
#